data_AF-A0A3E5GIL0-F1
#
_entry.id   AF-A0A3E5GIL0-F1
#
_cell.length_a   1.000
_cell.length_b   1.000
_cell.length_c   1.000
_cell.angle_alpha   90.00
_cell.angle_beta   90.00
_cell.angle_gamma   90.00
#
_symmetry.space_group_name_H-M   'P 1'
#
loop_
_entity.id
_entity.type
_entity.pdbx_description
1 polymer ?
#
loop_
_entity_poly.entity_id
_entity_poly.type
_entity_poly.pdbx_seq_one_letter_code
_entity_poly.pdbx_strand_id
1 'polypeptide(L)'
;MKYMQSWEEKNMNKVDKGFELVYWKLSYRRKFIRTLWMIPWTIVALIFIQIVGKNYKYTILAGIIYLVILPIQAIYNYKKWMKEEMK
;
A
#
# COMPACT_ATOMS: atom_id res chain seq x y z
N MET A 1 3.67 25.27 -14.40
CA MET A 1 3.10 25.70 -13.09
C MET A 1 1.70 25.17 -12.82
N LYS A 2 0.73 25.26 -13.75
CA LYS A 2 -0.66 24.79 -13.55
C LYS A 2 -0.79 23.33 -13.04
N TYR A 3 0.05 22.42 -13.53
CA TYR A 3 0.07 21.02 -13.10
C TYR A 3 0.65 20.80 -11.69
N MET A 4 1.60 21.65 -11.27
CA MET A 4 2.18 21.57 -9.93
C MET A 4 1.19 22.07 -8.88
N GLN A 5 0.48 23.17 -9.15
CA GLN A 5 -0.59 23.66 -8.27
C GLN A 5 -1.72 22.62 -8.09
N SER A 6 -2.19 22.00 -9.17
CA SER A 6 -3.21 20.94 -9.10
C SER A 6 -2.77 19.74 -8.25
N TRP A 7 -1.49 19.37 -8.32
CA TRP A 7 -0.94 18.26 -7.54
C TRP A 7 -0.84 18.60 -6.04
N GLU A 8 -0.53 19.85 -5.69
CA GLU A 8 -0.46 20.30 -4.31
C GLU A 8 -1.85 20.36 -3.66
N GLU A 9 -2.83 20.90 -4.37
CA GLU A 9 -4.23 20.99 -3.93
C GLU A 9 -4.84 19.59 -3.69
N LYS A 10 -4.49 18.62 -4.54
CA LYS A 10 -4.92 17.21 -4.39
C LYS A 10 -4.26 16.50 -3.20
N ASN A 11 -3.09 16.95 -2.73
CA ASN A 11 -2.45 16.41 -1.53
C ASN A 11 -3.02 17.04 -0.25
N MET A 12 -3.45 18.31 -0.29
CA MET A 12 -4.09 18.98 0.85
C MET A 12 -5.46 18.38 1.24
N ASN A 13 -6.23 17.89 0.28
CA ASN A 13 -7.57 17.32 0.51
C ASN A 13 -7.57 15.84 0.96
N LYS A 14 -6.46 15.35 1.50
CA LYS A 14 -6.37 13.94 1.93
C LYS A 14 -6.90 13.73 3.32
N VAL A 15 -7.68 12.67 3.47
CA VAL A 15 -8.29 12.29 4.74
C VAL A 15 -7.29 11.45 5.54
N ASP A 16 -6.83 12.00 6.67
CA ASP A 16 -5.96 11.27 7.61
C ASP A 16 -6.76 10.62 8.76
N LYS A 17 -7.87 11.22 9.20
CA LYS A 17 -8.77 10.70 10.26
C LYS A 17 -10.19 10.48 9.75
N GLY A 18 -10.87 9.45 10.24
CA GLY A 18 -12.25 9.08 9.81
C GLY A 18 -12.30 8.00 8.73
N PHE A 19 -13.49 7.48 8.43
CA PHE A 19 -13.69 6.44 7.42
C PHE A 19 -13.57 7.02 6.01
N GLU A 20 -12.67 6.48 5.20
CA GLU A 20 -12.50 6.85 3.79
C GLU A 20 -12.17 5.59 3.00
N LEU A 21 -12.98 5.29 1.99
CA LEU A 21 -12.83 4.10 1.15
C LEU A 21 -11.99 4.37 -0.10
N VAL A 22 -12.00 5.61 -0.60
CA VAL A 22 -11.35 5.95 -1.86
C VAL A 22 -9.84 6.05 -1.66
N TYR A 23 -9.10 5.07 -2.19
CA TYR A 23 -7.64 5.01 -2.04
C TYR A 23 -6.92 6.32 -2.42
N TRP A 24 -7.36 6.99 -3.48
CA TRP A 24 -6.73 8.23 -3.95
C TRP A 24 -6.87 9.40 -2.96
N LYS A 25 -7.90 9.38 -2.10
CA LYS A 25 -8.18 10.40 -1.08
C LYS A 25 -7.49 10.12 0.27
N LEU A 26 -6.90 8.94 0.47
CA LEU A 26 -6.17 8.63 1.69
C LEU A 26 -4.83 9.38 1.79
N SER A 27 -4.49 9.82 3.01
CA SER A 27 -3.14 10.25 3.38
C SER A 27 -2.11 9.17 3.09
N TYR A 28 -0.87 9.54 2.72
CA TYR A 28 0.18 8.52 2.51
C TYR A 28 0.52 7.76 3.81
N ARG A 29 0.35 8.39 4.96
CA ARG A 29 0.42 7.75 6.29
C ARG A 29 -0.53 6.58 6.40
N ARG A 30 -1.82 6.77 6.10
CA ARG A 30 -2.82 5.70 6.16
C ARG A 30 -2.55 4.62 5.11
N LYS A 31 -2.06 4.99 3.93
CA LYS A 31 -1.65 4.02 2.90
C LYS A 31 -0.50 3.14 3.40
N PHE A 32 0.49 3.72 4.07
CA PHE A 32 1.60 3.00 4.68
C PHE A 32 1.12 2.04 5.78
N ILE A 33 0.31 2.53 6.72
CA ILE A 33 -0.30 1.69 7.77
C ILE A 33 -1.07 0.54 7.12
N ARG A 34 -1.86 0.81 6.08
CA ARG A 34 -2.59 -0.24 5.36
C ARG A 34 -1.66 -1.27 4.72
N THR A 35 -0.54 -0.87 4.12
CA THR A 35 0.46 -1.82 3.59
C THR A 35 1.01 -2.74 4.68
N LEU A 36 1.21 -2.25 5.91
CA LEU A 36 1.62 -3.10 7.05
C LEU A 36 0.49 -4.04 7.49
N TRP A 37 -0.74 -3.55 7.58
CA TRP A 37 -1.91 -4.38 7.91
C TRP A 37 -2.24 -5.42 6.83
N MET A 38 -1.73 -5.27 5.61
CA MET A 38 -1.86 -6.28 4.55
C MET A 38 -0.96 -7.50 4.79
N ILE A 39 0.05 -7.43 5.66
CA ILE A 39 0.98 -8.55 5.92
C ILE A 39 0.24 -9.80 6.42
N PRO A 40 -0.62 -9.73 7.45
CA PRO A 40 -1.46 -10.87 7.85
C PRO A 40 -2.34 -11.40 6.71
N TRP A 41 -2.95 -10.51 5.92
CA TRP A 41 -3.79 -10.88 4.79
C TRP A 41 -3.01 -11.62 3.70
N THR A 42 -1.76 -11.23 3.44
CA THR A 42 -0.89 -11.95 2.50
C THR A 42 -0.55 -13.35 2.99
N ILE A 43 -0.36 -13.56 4.29
CA ILE A 43 -0.12 -14.90 4.84
C ILE A 43 -1.35 -15.78 4.61
N VAL A 44 -2.55 -15.27 4.91
CA VAL A 44 -3.81 -15.99 4.67
C VAL A 44 -4.00 -16.31 3.18
N ALA A 45 -3.69 -15.35 2.29
CA ALA A 45 -3.77 -15.57 0.84
C ALA A 45 -2.81 -16.66 0.36
N LEU A 46 -1.57 -16.71 0.88
CA LEU A 46 -0.61 -17.76 0.53
C LEU A 46 -1.06 -19.15 1.02
N ILE A 47 -1.62 -19.24 2.23
CA ILE A 47 -2.20 -20.49 2.74
C ILE A 47 -3.36 -20.95 1.83
N PHE A 48 -4.24 -20.03 1.44
CA PHE A 48 -5.35 -20.32 0.54
C PHE A 48 -4.87 -20.83 -0.82
N ILE A 49 -3.88 -20.16 -1.42
CA ILE A 49 -3.26 -20.58 -2.69
C ILE A 49 -2.66 -21.99 -2.56
N GLN A 50 -2.01 -22.31 -1.44
CA GLN A 50 -1.44 -23.63 -1.20
C GLN A 50 -2.53 -24.72 -1.10
N ILE A 51 -3.61 -24.45 -0.37
CA ILE A 51 -4.72 -25.41 -0.20
C ILE A 51 -5.43 -25.68 -1.54
N VAL A 52 -5.72 -24.62 -2.30
CA VAL A 52 -6.46 -24.71 -3.57
C VAL A 52 -5.57 -25.24 -4.70
N GLY A 53 -4.37 -24.70 -4.84
CA GLY A 53 -3.46 -25.03 -5.93
C GLY A 53 -2.79 -26.40 -5.79
N LYS A 54 -2.70 -26.95 -4.57
CA LYS A 54 -2.04 -28.23 -4.23
C LYS A 54 -0.62 -28.40 -4.79
N ASN A 55 0.01 -27.31 -5.20
CA ASN A 55 1.32 -27.30 -5.84
C ASN A 55 2.13 -26.11 -5.29
N TYR A 56 3.25 -26.45 -4.65
CA TYR A 56 4.12 -25.50 -3.99
C TYR A 56 4.72 -24.46 -4.94
N LYS A 57 4.85 -24.75 -6.25
CA LYS A 57 5.46 -23.82 -7.22
C LYS A 57 4.66 -22.52 -7.31
N TYR A 58 3.33 -22.59 -7.30
CA TYR A 58 2.48 -21.40 -7.38
C TYR A 58 2.53 -20.58 -6.09
N THR A 59 2.57 -21.26 -4.93
CA THR A 59 2.70 -20.60 -3.63
C THR A 59 4.05 -19.91 -3.47
N ILE A 60 5.15 -20.53 -3.90
CA ILE A 60 6.48 -19.92 -3.89
C ILE A 60 6.53 -18.71 -4.82
N LEU A 61 5.99 -18.84 -6.04
CA LEU A 61 5.92 -17.72 -6.99
C LEU A 61 5.13 -16.54 -6.44
N ALA A 62 3.95 -16.80 -5.86
CA ALA A 62 3.14 -15.76 -5.21
C ALA A 62 3.87 -15.14 -4.01
N GLY A 63 4.57 -15.94 -3.22
CA GLY A 63 5.37 -15.47 -2.09
C GLY A 63 6.47 -14.50 -2.52
N ILE A 64 7.21 -14.82 -3.58
CA ILE A 64 8.25 -13.95 -4.14
C ILE A 64 7.65 -12.62 -4.62
N ILE A 65 6.51 -12.67 -5.31
CA ILE A 65 5.81 -11.47 -5.78
C ILE A 65 5.44 -10.56 -4.60
N TYR A 66 4.85 -11.12 -3.53
CA TYR A 66 4.51 -10.33 -2.34
C TYR A 66 5.73 -9.79 -1.61
N LEU A 67 6.81 -10.58 -1.53
CA LEU A 67 8.08 -10.18 -0.90
C LEU A 67 8.70 -8.97 -1.59
N VAL A 68 8.51 -8.79 -2.89
CA VAL A 68 9.04 -7.63 -3.63
C VAL A 68 8.06 -6.45 -3.61
N ILE A 69 6.76 -6.69 -3.81
CA ILE A 69 5.76 -5.61 -3.93
C ILE A 69 5.52 -4.91 -2.60
N LEU A 70 5.40 -5.63 -1.49
CA LEU A 70 5.09 -5.03 -0.18
C LEU A 70 6.17 -4.03 0.28
N PRO A 71 7.48 -4.36 0.23
CA PRO A 71 8.52 -3.40 0.58
C PRO A 71 8.57 -2.19 -0.34
N ILE A 72 8.40 -2.38 -1.66
CA ILE A 72 8.38 -1.26 -2.62
C ILE A 72 7.23 -0.31 -2.28
N GLN A 73 6.03 -0.83 -2.02
CA GLN A 73 4.88 -0.01 -1.63
C GLN A 73 5.10 0.67 -0.28
N ALA A 74 5.66 -0.03 0.70
CA ALA A 74 5.94 0.51 2.02
C ALA A 74 6.94 1.67 1.94
N ILE A 75 8.06 1.49 1.23
CA ILE A 75 9.10 2.52 1.05
C ILE A 75 8.53 3.72 0.29
N TYR A 76 7.79 3.50 -0.80
CA TYR A 76 7.19 4.59 -1.58
C TYR A 76 6.23 5.41 -0.73
N ASN A 77 5.32 4.75 -0.01
CA ASN A 77 4.33 5.42 0.83
C ASN A 77 5.01 6.14 2.00
N TYR A 78 6.04 5.56 2.62
CA TYR A 78 6.81 6.17 3.70
C TYR A 78 7.57 7.41 3.24
N LYS A 79 8.33 7.33 2.14
CA LYS A 79 9.05 8.48 1.59
C LYS A 79 8.11 9.63 1.25
N LYS A 80 6.93 9.30 0.73
CA LYS A 80 5.94 10.31 0.34
C LYS A 80 5.21 10.91 1.53
N TRP A 81 4.97 10.13 2.58
CA TRP A 81 4.46 10.61 3.86
C TRP A 81 5.45 11.60 4.51
N MET A 82 6.74 11.26 4.59
CA MET A 82 7.76 12.17 5.11
C MET A 82 7.84 13.49 4.33
N LYS A 83 7.67 13.44 2.99
CA LYS A 83 7.63 14.64 2.16
C LYS A 83 6.38 15.51 2.40
N GLU A 84 5.26 14.90 2.81
CA GLU A 84 4.05 15.64 3.20
C GLU A 84 4.18 16.26 4.58
N GLU A 85 4.87 15.62 5.54
CA GLU A 85 5.08 16.17 6.89
C GLU A 85 6.18 17.25 6.96
N MET A 86 7.18 17.19 6.08
CA MET A 86 8.22 18.22 6.00
C MET A 86 7.80 19.47 5.19
N LYS A 87 6.56 19.52 4.73
CA LYS A 87 5.97 20.65 4.01
C LYS A 87 5.12 21.50 4.95
#